data_AF-R7LP91-F1
#
_entry.id   AF-R7LP91-F1
#
_cell.length_a   1.000
_cell.length_b   1.000
_cell.length_c   1.000
_cell.angle_alpha   90.00
_cell.angle_beta   90.00
_cell.angle_gamma   90.00
#
_symmetry.space_group_name_H-M   'P 1'
#
loop_
_entity.id
_entity.type
_entity.pdbx_description
1 polymer ?
#
loop_
_entity_poly.entity_id
_entity_poly.type
_entity_poly.pdbx_seq_one_letter_code
_entity_poly.pdbx_strand_id
1 'polypeptide(L)'
;MAICTKQSIGATLAVIVVGYKLLFIENKQEFKQYMKIAITRIIGILIPVIMMYIYLIINNALSEFVNYAILGISTFSNKIEYTALFANDKIQIRILSIFMPISIVLMAVILLITNILKKENENTSKLLTILIYSLSIIIVMYPISDEIHFLIGGTIAIIGGIYTLFLLAKNMCNKITKIDQKKKFKIYKMLTDIICVIMFAIILAIGIINIYNYAKTEKNQNIEHYKNIQISEGLAERIEIIDKYITEKEQENQKVYILDAEAAVYMIPINNYNKDYDMFLKGNIGKDGEQGQIEKIKNKNENELYMIRKSELRTNWQTPIDVINYIRENLEKVGEISIYEIYK
;
A
#
# COMPACT_ATOMS: atom_id res chain seq x y z
N MET A 1 -8.80 -10.21 -7.60
CA MET A 1 -8.37 -8.81 -7.76
C MET A 1 -6.93 -8.55 -7.29
N ALA A 2 -6.49 -9.04 -6.12
CA ALA A 2 -5.14 -8.74 -5.58
C ALA A 2 -3.93 -9.27 -6.38
N ILE A 3 -4.11 -10.21 -7.33
CA ILE A 3 -3.01 -10.78 -8.14
C ILE A 3 -2.51 -9.79 -9.20
N CYS A 4 -3.38 -8.86 -9.58
CA CYS A 4 -3.21 -7.97 -10.71
C CYS A 4 -2.92 -6.52 -10.29
N THR A 5 -2.59 -6.30 -9.01
CA THR A 5 -2.26 -4.97 -8.46
C THR A 5 -0.74 -4.75 -8.44
N LYS A 6 -0.32 -3.48 -8.49
CA LYS A 6 1.08 -3.03 -8.65
C LYS A 6 2.08 -3.59 -7.62
N GLN A 7 1.64 -4.04 -6.44
CA GLN A 7 2.53 -4.58 -5.38
C GLN A 7 2.61 -6.12 -5.35
N SER A 8 2.01 -6.82 -6.33
CA SER A 8 2.08 -8.27 -6.51
C SER A 8 1.68 -9.14 -5.30
N ILE A 9 1.05 -8.57 -4.26
CA ILE A 9 0.67 -9.26 -3.01
C ILE A 9 -0.16 -10.51 -3.30
N GLY A 10 -1.16 -10.39 -4.17
CA GLY A 10 -2.00 -11.54 -4.50
C GLY A 10 -1.25 -12.61 -5.28
N ALA A 11 -0.27 -12.25 -6.10
CA ALA A 11 0.56 -13.22 -6.82
C ALA A 11 1.47 -13.97 -5.84
N THR A 12 2.14 -13.25 -4.94
CA THR A 12 2.94 -13.84 -3.86
C THR A 12 2.10 -14.75 -2.97
N LEU A 13 0.91 -14.30 -2.56
CA LEU A 13 -0.02 -15.10 -1.77
C LEU A 13 -0.47 -16.36 -2.54
N ALA A 14 -0.77 -16.25 -3.83
CA ALA A 14 -1.15 -17.38 -4.67
C ALA A 14 -0.03 -18.44 -4.71
N VAL A 15 1.22 -18.02 -4.93
CA VAL A 15 2.38 -18.91 -4.94
C VAL A 15 2.55 -19.61 -3.59
N ILE A 16 2.51 -18.86 -2.48
CA ILE A 16 2.72 -19.42 -1.15
C ILE A 16 1.56 -20.35 -0.75
N VAL A 17 0.30 -19.96 -1.00
CA VAL A 17 -0.88 -20.77 -0.66
C VAL A 17 -0.94 -22.05 -1.47
N VAL A 18 -0.51 -22.04 -2.73
CA VAL A 18 -0.38 -23.28 -3.51
C VAL A 18 0.79 -24.11 -2.99
N GLY A 19 1.97 -23.51 -2.85
CA GLY A 19 3.23 -24.23 -2.63
C GLY A 19 3.54 -24.68 -1.20
N TYR A 20 2.98 -24.05 -0.16
CA TYR A 20 3.47 -24.28 1.22
C TYR A 20 3.41 -25.74 1.67
N LYS A 21 2.41 -26.50 1.19
CA LYS A 21 2.24 -27.92 1.56
C LYS A 21 3.33 -28.82 0.99
N LEU A 22 4.07 -28.39 -0.04
CA LEU A 22 5.20 -29.13 -0.59
C LEU A 22 6.27 -29.43 0.48
N LEU A 23 6.42 -28.53 1.46
CA LEU A 23 7.40 -28.66 2.55
C LEU A 23 7.13 -29.83 3.50
N PHE A 24 5.92 -30.40 3.47
CA PHE A 24 5.45 -31.42 4.42
C PHE A 24 5.16 -32.76 3.74
N ILE A 25 5.55 -32.95 2.47
CA ILE A 25 5.31 -34.20 1.74
C ILE A 25 6.42 -35.19 2.05
N GLU A 26 6.07 -36.32 2.69
CA GLU A 26 7.04 -37.38 3.01
C GLU A 26 6.99 -38.53 1.99
N ASN A 27 5.87 -38.71 1.28
CA ASN A 27 5.70 -39.87 0.39
C ASN A 27 4.86 -39.59 -0.87
N LYS A 28 4.88 -40.57 -1.79
CA LYS A 28 4.20 -40.50 -3.10
C LYS A 28 2.67 -40.42 -2.99
N GLN A 29 2.05 -40.97 -1.95
CA GLN A 29 0.60 -40.91 -1.77
C GLN A 29 0.17 -39.51 -1.32
N GLU A 30 0.87 -38.91 -0.35
CA GLU A 30 0.69 -37.53 0.07
C GLU A 30 0.91 -36.55 -1.08
N PHE A 31 1.92 -36.80 -1.92
CA PHE A 31 2.14 -35.99 -3.12
C PHE A 31 0.92 -35.98 -4.05
N LYS A 32 0.32 -37.15 -4.31
CA LYS A 32 -0.90 -37.24 -5.14
C LYS A 32 -2.07 -36.48 -4.51
N GLN A 33 -2.24 -36.54 -3.19
CA GLN A 33 -3.28 -35.80 -2.49
C GLN A 33 -3.04 -34.29 -2.53
N TYR A 34 -1.79 -33.87 -2.32
CA TYR A 34 -1.37 -32.49 -2.47
C TYR A 34 -1.69 -31.95 -3.86
N MET A 35 -1.35 -32.69 -4.93
CA MET A 35 -1.62 -32.26 -6.30
C MET A 35 -3.09 -31.97 -6.55
N LYS A 36 -4.01 -32.79 -6.01
CA LYS A 36 -5.46 -32.51 -6.08
C LYS A 36 -5.81 -31.18 -5.42
N ILE A 37 -5.31 -30.95 -4.20
CA ILE A 37 -5.55 -29.70 -3.46
C ILE A 37 -4.95 -28.49 -4.19
N ALA A 38 -3.73 -28.62 -4.72
CA ALA A 38 -3.05 -27.58 -5.47
C ALA A 38 -3.84 -27.19 -6.72
N ILE A 39 -4.32 -28.17 -7.49
CA ILE A 39 -5.17 -27.93 -8.67
C ILE A 39 -6.45 -27.20 -8.28
N THR A 40 -7.17 -27.64 -7.24
CA THR A 40 -8.38 -26.97 -6.77
C THR A 40 -8.11 -25.51 -6.38
N ARG A 41 -6.98 -25.23 -5.70
CA ARG A 41 -6.57 -23.87 -5.34
C ARG A 41 -6.26 -23.02 -6.57
N ILE A 42 -5.52 -23.58 -7.54
CA ILE A 42 -5.18 -22.90 -8.80
C ILE A 42 -6.46 -22.53 -9.55
N ILE A 43 -7.42 -23.45 -9.67
CA ILE A 43 -8.71 -23.17 -10.31
C ILE A 43 -9.44 -22.04 -9.58
N GLY A 44 -9.53 -22.10 -8.25
CA GLY A 44 -10.15 -21.04 -7.44
C GLY A 44 -9.49 -19.67 -7.60
N ILE A 45 -8.16 -19.65 -7.81
CA ILE A 45 -7.40 -18.43 -8.09
C ILE A 45 -7.65 -17.91 -9.51
N LEU A 46 -7.73 -18.80 -10.51
CA LEU A 46 -7.89 -18.43 -11.92
C LEU A 46 -9.26 -17.83 -12.23
N ILE A 47 -10.33 -18.32 -11.61
CA ILE A 47 -11.71 -17.83 -11.85
C ILE A 47 -11.81 -16.29 -11.76
N PRO A 48 -11.47 -15.64 -10.63
CA PRO A 48 -11.57 -14.17 -10.54
C PRO A 48 -10.56 -13.43 -11.41
N VAL A 49 -9.42 -14.04 -11.75
CA VAL A 49 -8.43 -13.44 -12.66
C VAL A 49 -8.99 -13.41 -14.08
N ILE A 50 -9.55 -14.52 -14.57
CA ILE A 50 -10.15 -14.62 -15.90
C ILE A 50 -11.34 -13.66 -16.03
N MET A 51 -12.22 -13.60 -15.02
CA MET A 51 -13.34 -12.66 -15.01
C MET A 51 -12.90 -11.20 -15.15
N MET A 52 -11.80 -10.82 -14.48
CA MET A 52 -11.24 -9.47 -14.59
C MET A 52 -10.68 -9.20 -16.00
N TYR A 53 -9.97 -10.16 -16.60
CA TYR A 53 -9.46 -10.01 -17.98
C TYR A 53 -10.59 -9.90 -19.00
N ILE A 54 -11.66 -10.68 -18.86
CA ILE A 54 -12.86 -10.56 -19.69
C ILE A 54 -13.46 -9.14 -19.56
N TYR A 55 -13.60 -8.64 -18.33
CA TYR A 55 -14.08 -7.29 -18.08
C TYR A 55 -13.20 -6.23 -18.75
N LEU A 56 -11.87 -6.33 -18.65
CA LEU A 56 -10.94 -5.40 -19.29
C LEU A 56 -11.01 -5.44 -20.82
N ILE A 57 -11.22 -6.62 -21.40
CA ILE A 57 -11.39 -6.79 -22.86
C ILE A 57 -12.69 -6.12 -23.33
N ILE A 58 -13.81 -6.40 -22.65
CA ILE A 58 -15.12 -5.82 -22.99
C ILE A 58 -15.08 -4.28 -22.95
N ASN A 59 -14.31 -3.70 -22.02
CA ASN A 59 -14.19 -2.25 -21.85
C ASN A 59 -13.01 -1.62 -22.62
N ASN A 60 -12.32 -2.35 -23.51
CA ASN A 60 -11.12 -1.89 -24.22
C ASN A 60 -9.99 -1.35 -23.31
N ALA A 61 -9.96 -1.76 -22.05
CA ALA A 61 -9.01 -1.28 -21.04
C ALA A 61 -7.79 -2.21 -20.88
N LEU A 62 -7.74 -3.35 -21.58
CA LEU A 62 -6.66 -4.35 -21.41
C LEU A 62 -5.27 -3.78 -21.71
N SER A 63 -5.13 -3.03 -22.82
CA SER A 63 -3.84 -2.44 -23.21
C SER A 63 -3.33 -1.46 -22.17
N GLU A 64 -4.23 -0.58 -21.68
CA GLU A 64 -3.89 0.36 -20.61
C GLU A 64 -3.55 -0.38 -19.31
N PHE A 65 -4.35 -1.37 -18.92
CA PHE A 65 -4.07 -2.17 -17.74
C PHE A 65 -2.67 -2.81 -17.81
N VAL A 66 -2.29 -3.44 -18.92
CA VAL A 66 -0.95 -4.02 -19.09
C VAL A 66 0.13 -2.94 -19.03
N ASN A 67 -0.10 -1.81 -19.69
CA ASN A 67 0.86 -0.70 -19.73
C ASN A 67 1.12 -0.12 -18.33
N TYR A 68 0.08 0.23 -17.59
CA TYR A 68 0.21 0.92 -16.30
C TYR A 68 0.40 -0.02 -15.11
N ALA A 69 -0.30 -1.16 -15.07
CA ALA A 69 -0.30 -2.04 -13.90
C ALA A 69 0.78 -3.12 -13.93
N ILE A 70 1.24 -3.54 -15.11
CA ILE A 70 2.25 -4.60 -15.25
C ILE A 70 3.58 -4.00 -15.70
N LEU A 71 3.63 -3.42 -16.90
CA LEU A 71 4.87 -2.93 -17.48
C LEU A 71 5.38 -1.67 -16.79
N GLY A 72 4.49 -0.79 -16.32
CA GLY A 72 4.85 0.41 -15.56
C GLY A 72 5.61 0.14 -14.26
N ILE A 73 5.57 -1.08 -13.72
CA ILE A 73 6.31 -1.45 -12.49
C ILE A 73 7.82 -1.23 -12.66
N SER A 74 8.37 -1.45 -13.87
CA SER A 74 9.80 -1.26 -14.13
C SER A 74 10.26 0.20 -14.06
N THR A 75 9.32 1.15 -14.07
CA THR A 75 9.63 2.60 -14.03
C THR A 75 9.78 3.15 -12.62
N PHE A 76 9.49 2.34 -11.59
CA PHE A 76 9.80 2.72 -10.21
C PHE A 76 11.31 2.65 -9.97
N SER A 77 11.94 3.82 -9.92
CA SER A 77 13.35 3.96 -9.54
C SER A 77 13.54 4.33 -8.07
N ASN A 78 12.49 4.82 -7.41
CA ASN A 78 12.61 5.25 -6.03
C ASN A 78 12.47 4.07 -5.06
N LYS A 79 13.43 3.95 -4.14
CA LYS A 79 13.51 2.89 -3.15
C LYS A 79 13.76 3.49 -1.76
N ILE A 80 13.02 3.01 -0.76
CA ILE A 80 13.33 3.27 0.65
C ILE A 80 13.77 1.95 1.23
N GLU A 81 15.06 1.83 1.54
CA GLU A 81 15.63 0.62 2.11
C GLU A 81 15.02 0.32 3.48
N TYR A 82 14.88 -0.98 3.80
CA TYR A 82 14.39 -1.43 5.11
C TYR A 82 15.21 -0.83 6.27
N THR A 83 16.51 -0.64 6.06
CA THR A 83 17.43 -0.09 7.07
C THR A 83 17.06 1.32 7.51
N ALA A 84 16.30 2.08 6.70
CA ALA A 84 15.79 3.39 7.08
C ALA A 84 14.87 3.32 8.31
N LEU A 85 14.19 2.19 8.53
CA LEU A 85 13.31 1.99 9.70
C LEU A 85 14.09 1.97 11.02
N PHE A 86 15.36 1.56 11.01
CA PHE A 86 16.20 1.56 12.23
C PHE A 86 16.60 2.97 12.68
N ALA A 87 16.59 3.93 11.75
CA ALA A 87 16.87 5.33 12.01
C ALA A 87 15.61 6.19 12.13
N ASN A 88 14.42 5.57 12.18
CA ASN A 88 13.16 6.30 12.24
C ASN A 88 13.00 7.10 13.55
N ASP A 89 12.44 8.30 13.46
CA ASP A 89 12.23 9.19 14.60
C ASP A 89 11.34 8.56 15.69
N LYS A 90 10.39 7.72 15.30
CA LYS A 90 9.49 7.00 16.22
C LYS A 90 10.21 5.78 16.77
N ILE A 91 10.48 5.80 18.08
CA ILE A 91 11.09 4.67 18.80
C ILE A 91 10.29 3.37 18.63
N GLN A 92 8.96 3.45 18.53
CA GLN A 92 8.09 2.29 18.32
C GLN A 92 8.38 1.60 16.99
N ILE A 93 8.57 2.37 15.91
CA ILE A 93 8.90 1.84 14.59
C ILE A 93 10.27 1.15 14.63
N ARG A 94 11.26 1.77 15.27
CA ARG A 94 12.60 1.18 15.45
C ARG A 94 12.52 -0.18 16.16
N ILE A 95 11.83 -0.26 17.29
CA ILE A 95 11.66 -1.51 18.05
C ILE A 95 10.96 -2.57 17.21
N LEU A 96 9.83 -2.22 16.58
CA LEU A 96 9.06 -3.16 15.77
C LEU A 96 9.84 -3.65 14.54
N SER A 97 10.65 -2.80 13.92
CA SER A 97 11.47 -3.17 12.76
C SER A 97 12.55 -4.21 13.10
N ILE A 98 12.99 -4.27 14.36
CA ILE A 98 13.87 -5.34 14.84
C ILE A 98 13.05 -6.59 15.19
N PHE A 99 11.91 -6.41 15.85
CA PHE A 99 11.07 -7.50 16.32
C PHE A 99 10.44 -8.31 15.18
N MET A 100 10.08 -7.67 14.07
CA MET A 100 9.36 -8.30 12.96
C MET A 100 10.19 -9.43 12.29
N PRO A 101 11.45 -9.22 11.85
CA PRO A 101 12.27 -10.30 11.31
C PRO A 101 12.51 -11.42 12.32
N ILE A 102 12.76 -11.07 13.59
CA ILE A 102 12.94 -12.05 14.68
C ILE A 102 11.69 -12.93 14.82
N SER A 103 10.50 -12.34 14.71
CA SER A 103 9.23 -13.05 14.81
C SER A 103 9.09 -14.11 13.72
N ILE A 104 9.48 -13.79 12.48
CA ILE A 104 9.43 -14.72 11.34
C ILE A 104 10.40 -15.87 11.55
N VAL A 105 11.65 -15.56 11.92
CA VAL A 105 12.67 -16.58 12.19
C VAL A 105 12.21 -17.50 13.32
N LEU A 106 11.67 -16.94 14.40
CA LEU A 106 11.18 -17.70 15.55
C LEU A 106 10.04 -18.66 15.16
N MET A 107 9.06 -18.18 14.40
CA MET A 107 7.95 -19.02 13.89
C MET A 107 8.49 -20.15 13.01
N ALA A 108 9.38 -19.85 12.08
CA ALA A 108 9.98 -20.84 11.17
C ALA A 108 10.77 -21.92 11.92
N VAL A 109 11.60 -21.52 12.90
CA VAL A 109 12.39 -22.45 13.72
C VAL A 109 11.49 -23.40 14.52
N ILE A 110 10.43 -22.88 15.15
CA ILE A 110 9.50 -23.73 15.92
C ILE A 110 8.77 -24.73 15.01
N LEU A 111 8.32 -24.29 13.83
CA LEU A 111 7.69 -25.18 12.85
C LEU A 111 8.66 -26.27 12.39
N LEU A 112 9.91 -25.92 12.10
CA LEU A 112 10.95 -26.86 11.69
C LEU A 112 11.25 -27.90 12.78
N ILE A 113 11.44 -27.46 14.03
CA ILE A 113 11.63 -28.37 15.17
C ILE A 113 10.42 -29.29 15.36
N THR A 114 9.21 -28.73 15.26
CA THR A 114 7.98 -29.52 15.45
C THR A 114 7.80 -30.58 14.36
N ASN A 115 8.15 -30.25 13.12
CA ASN A 115 8.15 -31.17 11.99
C ASN A 115 9.18 -32.30 12.20
N ILE A 116 10.42 -31.98 12.55
CA ILE A 116 11.48 -32.98 12.84
C ILE A 116 11.05 -33.92 13.97
N LEU A 117 10.42 -33.39 15.02
CA LEU A 117 9.94 -34.18 16.16
C LEU A 117 8.62 -34.91 15.90
N LYS A 118 7.99 -34.72 14.72
CA LYS A 118 6.65 -35.23 14.36
C LYS A 118 5.58 -34.94 15.43
N LYS A 119 5.60 -33.72 15.99
CA LYS A 119 4.70 -33.25 17.07
C LYS A 119 3.63 -32.26 16.59
N GLU A 120 3.18 -32.43 15.35
CA GLU A 120 2.18 -31.54 14.77
C GLU A 120 0.89 -31.51 15.59
N ASN A 121 0.33 -30.32 15.76
CA ASN A 121 -0.91 -30.08 16.48
C ASN A 121 -1.62 -28.84 15.92
N GLU A 122 -2.81 -28.56 16.43
CA GLU A 122 -3.62 -27.41 15.99
C GLU A 122 -2.87 -26.07 16.11
N ASN A 123 -2.06 -25.86 17.16
CA ASN A 123 -1.27 -24.63 17.31
C ASN A 123 -0.18 -24.51 16.25
N THR A 124 0.41 -25.64 15.84
CA THR A 124 1.42 -25.72 14.78
C THR A 124 0.79 -25.33 13.44
N SER A 125 -0.42 -25.83 13.14
CA SER A 125 -1.18 -25.46 11.93
C SER A 125 -1.58 -23.98 11.92
N LYS A 126 -1.97 -23.42 13.08
CA LYS A 126 -2.24 -21.98 13.23
C LYS A 126 -0.98 -21.15 12.98
N LEU A 127 0.16 -21.57 13.56
CA LEU A 127 1.44 -20.88 13.41
C LEU A 127 1.92 -20.89 11.95
N LEU A 128 1.79 -22.04 11.26
CA LEU A 128 2.09 -22.17 9.85
C LEU A 128 1.23 -21.23 9.00
N THR A 129 -0.06 -21.12 9.32
CA THR A 129 -0.99 -20.21 8.64
C THR A 129 -0.52 -18.76 8.82
N ILE A 130 -0.20 -18.34 10.05
CA ILE A 130 0.28 -16.98 10.34
C ILE A 130 1.59 -16.70 9.60
N LEU A 131 2.54 -17.65 9.59
CA LEU A 131 3.81 -17.50 8.88
C LEU A 131 3.61 -17.32 7.37
N ILE A 132 2.74 -18.11 6.75
CA ILE A 132 2.41 -18.01 5.32
C ILE A 132 1.87 -16.61 4.98
N TYR A 133 0.92 -16.11 5.75
CA TYR A 133 0.37 -14.77 5.54
C TYR A 133 1.39 -13.67 5.82
N SER A 134 2.25 -13.85 6.82
CA SER A 134 3.35 -12.92 7.14
C SER A 134 4.31 -12.77 5.96
N LEU A 135 4.76 -13.90 5.40
CA LEU A 135 5.66 -13.90 4.24
C LEU A 135 5.00 -13.31 3.00
N SER A 136 3.68 -13.55 2.84
CA SER A 136 2.93 -13.04 1.68
C SER A 136 2.78 -11.52 1.69
N ILE A 137 2.50 -10.93 2.86
CA ILE A 137 2.21 -9.49 2.96
C ILE A 137 3.46 -8.61 3.08
N ILE A 138 4.62 -9.18 3.44
CA ILE A 138 5.90 -8.45 3.49
C ILE A 138 6.26 -7.79 2.18
N ILE A 139 5.81 -8.33 1.05
CA ILE A 139 6.09 -7.76 -0.28
C ILE A 139 5.59 -6.30 -0.42
N VAL A 140 4.60 -5.89 0.38
CA VAL A 140 4.12 -4.50 0.47
C VAL A 140 5.24 -3.52 0.80
N MET A 141 6.26 -3.97 1.55
CA MET A 141 7.39 -3.14 1.95
C MET A 141 8.42 -2.90 0.84
N TYR A 142 8.30 -3.59 -0.29
CA TYR A 142 9.22 -3.48 -1.42
C TYR A 142 8.56 -2.71 -2.57
N PRO A 143 9.22 -1.68 -3.16
CA PRO A 143 10.56 -1.17 -2.85
C PRO A 143 10.61 -0.08 -1.75
N ILE A 144 9.47 0.30 -1.18
CA ILE A 144 9.35 1.45 -0.27
C ILE A 144 9.06 0.95 1.15
N SER A 145 10.07 0.88 2.00
CA SER A 145 9.94 0.50 3.42
C SER A 145 9.75 1.72 4.33
N ASP A 146 8.76 2.57 4.05
CA ASP A 146 8.37 3.65 4.97
C ASP A 146 7.55 3.12 6.17
N GLU A 147 7.17 4.02 7.08
CA GLU A 147 6.39 3.65 8.27
C GLU A 147 5.07 2.95 7.95
N ILE A 148 4.34 3.44 6.94
CA ILE A 148 3.01 2.94 6.61
C ILE A 148 3.12 1.56 5.98
N HIS A 149 3.98 1.41 4.97
CA HIS A 149 4.24 0.14 4.31
C HIS A 149 4.80 -0.89 5.28
N PHE A 150 5.69 -0.47 6.20
CA PHE A 150 6.19 -1.33 7.27
C PHE A 150 5.09 -1.81 8.22
N LEU A 151 4.22 -0.91 8.69
CA LEU A 151 3.14 -1.30 9.59
C LEU A 151 2.18 -2.27 8.89
N ILE A 152 1.82 -2.01 7.62
CA ILE A 152 0.95 -2.93 6.84
C ILE A 152 1.64 -4.29 6.65
N GLY A 153 2.87 -4.31 6.13
CA GLY A 153 3.61 -5.54 5.83
C GLY A 153 4.08 -6.31 7.06
N GLY A 154 4.33 -5.64 8.17
CA GLY A 154 4.84 -6.22 9.40
C GLY A 154 3.77 -6.73 10.37
N THR A 155 2.52 -6.25 10.25
CA THR A 155 1.45 -6.52 11.25
C THR A 155 1.26 -8.00 11.53
N ILE A 156 1.12 -8.84 10.49
CA ILE A 156 0.86 -10.28 10.67
C ILE A 156 2.06 -10.98 11.33
N ALA A 157 3.28 -10.62 10.93
CA ALA A 157 4.50 -11.16 11.50
C ALA A 157 4.65 -10.80 12.99
N ILE A 158 4.34 -9.55 13.36
CA ILE A 158 4.38 -9.08 14.75
C ILE A 158 3.34 -9.81 15.61
N ILE A 159 2.10 -9.96 15.11
CA ILE A 159 1.06 -10.75 15.77
C ILE A 159 1.53 -12.20 15.95
N GLY A 160 2.15 -12.77 14.92
CA GLY A 160 2.74 -14.11 14.97
C GLY A 160 3.83 -14.26 16.03
N GLY A 161 4.72 -13.27 16.14
CA GLY A 161 5.74 -13.21 17.18
C GLY A 161 5.13 -13.22 18.59
N ILE A 162 4.14 -12.34 18.84
CA ILE A 162 3.44 -12.26 20.13
C ILE A 162 2.74 -13.59 20.46
N TYR A 163 2.03 -14.16 19.49
CA TYR A 163 1.36 -15.46 19.65
C TYR A 163 2.37 -16.57 19.98
N THR A 164 3.52 -16.57 19.32
CA THR A 164 4.60 -17.53 19.55
C THR A 164 5.17 -17.41 20.95
N LEU A 165 5.47 -16.19 21.40
CA LEU A 165 5.94 -15.92 22.77
C LEU A 165 4.90 -16.37 23.80
N PHE A 166 3.61 -16.14 23.55
CA PHE A 166 2.53 -16.64 24.40
C PHE A 166 2.53 -18.18 24.51
N LEU A 167 2.69 -18.90 23.39
CA LEU A 167 2.77 -20.37 23.40
C LEU A 167 3.99 -20.87 24.19
N LEU A 168 5.15 -20.23 24.03
CA LEU A 168 6.36 -20.57 24.77
C LEU A 168 6.19 -20.31 26.28
N ALA A 169 5.68 -19.14 26.65
CA ALA A 169 5.40 -18.79 28.04
C ALA A 169 4.40 -19.76 28.68
N LYS A 170 3.32 -20.09 27.97
CA LYS A 170 2.33 -21.10 28.41
C LYS A 170 3.00 -22.45 28.67
N ASN A 171 3.88 -22.90 27.79
CA ASN A 171 4.60 -24.16 27.94
C ASN A 171 5.57 -24.15 29.13
N MET A 172 6.30 -23.05 29.35
CA MET A 172 7.19 -22.89 30.51
C MET A 172 6.41 -22.87 31.82
N CYS A 173 5.35 -22.06 31.92
CA CYS A 173 4.50 -21.98 33.10
C CYS A 173 3.86 -23.33 33.44
N ASN A 174 3.44 -24.11 32.43
CA ASN A 174 2.88 -25.45 32.64
C ASN A 174 3.89 -26.43 33.26
N LYS A 175 5.19 -26.31 32.95
CA LYS A 175 6.24 -27.15 33.55
C LYS A 175 6.57 -26.76 35.00
N ILE A 176 6.43 -25.48 35.36
CA ILE A 176 6.88 -24.95 36.65
C ILE A 176 5.82 -25.10 37.76
N THR A 177 4.54 -24.94 37.43
CA THR A 177 3.47 -24.88 38.46
C THR A 177 2.69 -26.20 38.58
N LYS A 178 2.52 -26.72 39.80
CA LYS A 178 1.70 -27.92 40.12
C LYS A 178 0.18 -27.68 40.13
N ILE A 179 -0.29 -26.55 39.61
CA ILE A 179 -1.72 -26.22 39.56
C ILE A 179 -2.40 -27.04 38.46
N ASP A 180 -3.65 -27.45 38.69
CA ASP A 180 -4.48 -28.15 37.70
C ASP A 180 -4.61 -27.37 36.37
N GLN A 181 -4.47 -28.10 35.26
CA GLN A 181 -4.39 -27.55 33.91
C GLN A 181 -5.69 -26.84 33.49
N LYS A 182 -6.86 -27.33 33.93
CA LYS A 182 -8.17 -26.69 33.65
C LYS A 182 -8.30 -25.36 34.38
N LYS A 183 -7.89 -25.28 35.66
CA LYS A 183 -7.89 -24.03 36.43
C LYS A 183 -6.96 -22.97 35.82
N LYS A 184 -5.75 -23.34 35.39
CA LYS A 184 -4.81 -22.41 34.71
C LYS A 184 -5.39 -21.82 33.42
N PHE A 185 -5.98 -22.67 32.58
CA PHE A 185 -6.55 -22.22 31.31
C PHE A 185 -7.67 -21.19 31.51
N LYS A 186 -8.52 -21.40 32.51
CA LYS A 186 -9.59 -20.46 32.86
C LYS A 186 -9.04 -19.09 33.28
N ILE A 187 -7.96 -19.06 34.08
CA ILE A 187 -7.31 -17.81 34.51
C ILE A 187 -6.66 -17.08 33.32
N TYR A 188 -5.90 -17.78 32.47
CA TYR A 188 -5.30 -17.16 31.29
C TYR A 188 -6.33 -16.60 30.33
N LYS A 189 -7.43 -17.32 30.12
CA LYS A 189 -8.53 -16.85 29.29
C LYS A 189 -9.15 -15.58 29.88
N MET A 190 -9.50 -15.57 31.16
CA MET A 190 -10.07 -14.39 31.82
C MET A 190 -9.13 -13.17 31.76
N LEU A 191 -7.84 -13.35 32.02
CA LEU A 191 -6.86 -12.26 31.92
C LEU A 191 -6.75 -11.72 30.49
N THR A 192 -6.71 -12.61 29.50
CA THR A 192 -6.66 -12.23 28.09
C THR A 192 -7.91 -11.47 27.69
N ASP A 193 -9.09 -11.96 28.09
CA ASP A 193 -10.37 -11.31 27.81
C ASP A 193 -10.43 -9.90 28.44
N ILE A 194 -9.94 -9.73 29.67
CA ILE A 194 -9.85 -8.41 30.33
C ILE A 194 -8.93 -7.47 29.57
N ILE A 195 -7.74 -7.93 29.17
CA ILE A 195 -6.80 -7.11 28.39
C ILE A 195 -7.44 -6.68 27.06
N CYS A 196 -8.12 -7.60 26.37
CA CYS A 196 -8.82 -7.31 25.13
C CYS A 196 -9.91 -6.25 25.32
N VAL A 197 -10.71 -6.35 26.39
CA VAL A 197 -11.75 -5.37 26.71
C VAL A 197 -11.14 -4.00 27.00
N ILE A 198 -10.05 -3.92 27.76
CA ILE A 198 -9.35 -2.67 28.06
C ILE A 198 -8.80 -2.04 26.77
N MET A 199 -8.12 -2.83 25.93
CA MET A 199 -7.60 -2.34 24.65
C MET A 199 -8.73 -1.82 23.74
N PHE A 200 -9.84 -2.56 23.66
CA PHE A 200 -11.00 -2.14 22.89
C PHE A 200 -11.60 -0.83 23.42
N ALA A 201 -11.71 -0.69 24.75
CA ALA A 201 -12.18 0.55 25.37
C ALA A 201 -11.27 1.75 25.06
N ILE A 202 -9.94 1.56 25.05
CA ILE A 202 -8.98 2.61 24.68
C ILE A 202 -9.15 3.01 23.21
N ILE A 203 -9.23 2.03 22.30
CA ILE A 203 -9.43 2.29 20.86
C ILE A 203 -10.75 3.03 20.64
N LEU A 204 -11.81 2.60 21.32
CA LEU A 204 -13.12 3.23 21.25
C LEU A 204 -13.06 4.68 21.76
N ALA A 205 -12.41 4.92 22.90
CA ALA A 205 -12.24 6.26 23.45
C ALA A 205 -11.48 7.19 22.48
N ILE A 206 -10.37 6.72 21.91
CA ILE A 206 -9.61 7.47 20.89
C ILE A 206 -10.50 7.74 19.67
N GLY A 207 -11.25 6.74 19.20
CA GLY A 207 -12.19 6.87 18.08
C GLY A 207 -13.26 7.93 18.34
N ILE A 208 -13.87 7.92 19.54
CA ILE A 208 -14.86 8.91 19.96
C ILE A 208 -14.25 10.31 20.01
N ILE A 209 -13.05 10.45 20.58
CA ILE A 209 -12.33 11.73 20.63
C ILE A 209 -12.07 12.25 19.21
N ASN A 210 -11.61 11.40 18.30
CA ASN A 210 -11.36 11.78 16.91
C ASN A 210 -12.64 12.20 16.18
N ILE A 211 -13.74 11.47 16.37
CA ILE A 211 -15.06 11.82 15.81
C ILE A 211 -15.55 13.16 16.38
N TYR A 212 -15.39 13.37 17.69
CA TYR A 212 -15.78 14.62 18.33
C TYR A 212 -14.96 15.81 17.82
N ASN A 213 -13.64 15.63 17.66
CA ASN A 213 -12.76 16.65 17.09
C ASN A 213 -13.16 16.96 15.65
N TYR A 214 -13.40 15.94 14.82
CA TYR A 214 -13.89 16.09 13.46
C TYR A 214 -15.28 16.76 13.40
N ALA A 215 -16.16 16.47 14.35
CA ALA A 215 -17.47 17.10 14.43
C ALA A 215 -17.37 18.60 14.75
N LYS A 216 -16.31 19.05 15.43
CA LYS A 216 -16.06 20.46 15.76
C LYS A 216 -15.36 21.27 14.67
N THR A 217 -14.57 20.63 13.81
CA THR A 217 -13.82 21.37 12.78
C THR A 217 -14.77 22.03 11.80
N GLU A 218 -14.40 23.19 11.25
CA GLU A 218 -15.11 23.75 10.11
C GLU A 218 -14.90 22.86 8.89
N LYS A 219 -15.97 22.64 8.11
CA LYS A 219 -15.91 21.80 6.91
C LYS A 219 -16.22 22.65 5.70
N ASN A 220 -15.55 22.35 4.60
CA ASN A 220 -15.83 22.97 3.34
C ASN A 220 -17.29 22.73 2.92
N GLN A 221 -17.95 23.81 2.52
CA GLN A 221 -19.29 23.81 1.94
C GLN A 221 -19.31 24.37 0.52
N ASN A 222 -18.19 24.98 0.07
CA ASN A 222 -18.14 25.77 -1.16
C ASN A 222 -17.67 24.93 -2.36
N ILE A 223 -16.70 24.05 -2.15
CA ILE A 223 -16.20 23.13 -3.18
C ILE A 223 -17.03 21.84 -3.12
N GLU A 224 -17.97 21.65 -4.04
CA GLU A 224 -18.98 20.58 -3.95
C GLU A 224 -18.35 19.17 -3.84
N HIS A 225 -17.31 18.87 -4.64
CA HIS A 225 -16.63 17.58 -4.58
C HIS A 225 -15.91 17.30 -3.26
N TYR A 226 -15.63 18.33 -2.48
CA TYR A 226 -15.00 18.24 -1.17
C TYR A 226 -15.94 18.64 -0.03
N LYS A 227 -17.25 18.60 -0.27
CA LYS A 227 -18.24 18.97 0.73
C LYS A 227 -18.12 18.10 1.97
N ASN A 228 -18.22 18.73 3.13
CA ASN A 228 -18.06 18.10 4.45
C ASN A 228 -16.65 17.56 4.73
N ILE A 229 -15.67 17.80 3.87
CA ILE A 229 -14.26 17.51 4.13
C ILE A 229 -13.63 18.75 4.78
N GLN A 230 -12.75 18.54 5.77
CA GLN A 230 -11.96 19.62 6.33
C GLN A 230 -10.87 20.02 5.33
N ILE A 231 -10.83 21.30 4.97
CA ILE A 231 -9.84 21.89 4.07
C ILE A 231 -9.27 23.13 4.76
N SER A 232 -7.96 23.32 4.71
CA SER A 232 -7.35 24.58 5.19
C SER A 232 -7.75 25.73 4.29
N GLU A 233 -7.99 26.92 4.86
CA GLU A 233 -8.36 28.14 4.10
C GLU A 233 -7.41 28.38 2.92
N GLY A 234 -6.09 28.36 3.14
CA GLY A 234 -5.11 28.58 2.07
C GLY A 234 -5.07 27.50 0.97
N LEU A 235 -5.64 26.31 1.21
CA LEU A 235 -5.84 25.30 0.15
C LEU A 235 -7.13 25.59 -0.61
N ALA A 236 -8.21 25.98 0.07
CA ALA A 236 -9.46 26.37 -0.57
C ALA A 236 -9.27 27.57 -1.49
N GLU A 237 -8.56 28.62 -1.03
CA GLU A 237 -8.21 29.78 -1.85
C GLU A 237 -7.36 29.39 -3.08
N ARG A 238 -6.41 28.47 -2.89
CA ARG A 238 -5.57 27.99 -3.99
C ARG A 238 -6.36 27.22 -5.04
N ILE A 239 -7.31 26.38 -4.61
CA ILE A 239 -8.22 25.67 -5.51
C ILE A 239 -9.01 26.69 -6.33
N GLU A 240 -9.64 27.67 -5.70
CA GLU A 240 -10.42 28.70 -6.40
C GLU A 240 -9.58 29.47 -7.44
N ILE A 241 -8.35 29.88 -7.08
CA ILE A 241 -7.45 30.59 -7.99
C ILE A 241 -7.07 29.74 -9.21
N ILE A 242 -6.75 28.46 -8.99
CA ILE A 242 -6.31 27.56 -10.06
C ILE A 242 -7.48 27.11 -10.93
N ASP A 243 -8.62 26.78 -10.34
CA ASP A 243 -9.85 26.40 -11.05
C ASP A 243 -10.28 27.52 -12.00
N LYS A 244 -10.27 28.77 -11.50
CA LYS A 244 -10.56 29.95 -12.31
C LYS A 244 -9.59 30.09 -13.48
N TYR A 245 -8.29 30.00 -13.21
CA TYR A 245 -7.26 30.09 -14.25
C TYR A 245 -7.44 29.03 -15.34
N ILE A 246 -7.68 27.77 -14.97
CA ILE A 246 -7.90 26.67 -15.93
C ILE A 246 -9.15 26.97 -16.76
N THR A 247 -10.26 27.32 -16.11
CA THR A 247 -11.53 27.59 -16.80
C THR A 247 -11.42 28.76 -17.78
N GLU A 248 -10.74 29.84 -17.41
CA GLU A 248 -10.48 30.98 -18.29
C GLU A 248 -9.63 30.58 -19.50
N LYS A 249 -8.59 29.77 -19.30
CA LYS A 249 -7.72 29.29 -20.38
C LYS A 249 -8.43 28.33 -21.33
N GLU A 250 -9.29 27.46 -20.79
CA GLU A 250 -10.12 26.56 -21.60
C GLU A 250 -11.13 27.34 -22.46
N GLN A 251 -11.69 28.45 -21.97
CA GLN A 251 -12.52 29.37 -22.77
C GLN A 251 -11.73 30.04 -23.92
N GLU A 252 -10.42 30.22 -23.74
CA GLU A 252 -9.50 30.72 -24.78
C GLU A 252 -9.01 29.60 -25.73
N ASN A 253 -9.62 28.41 -25.69
CA ASN A 253 -9.20 27.20 -26.42
C ASN A 253 -7.78 26.71 -26.08
N GLN A 254 -7.26 27.05 -24.90
CA GLN A 254 -6.01 26.51 -24.37
C GLN A 254 -6.29 25.33 -23.45
N LYS A 255 -5.43 24.31 -23.47
CA LYS A 255 -5.54 23.15 -22.57
C LYS A 255 -4.48 23.22 -21.50
N VAL A 256 -4.87 23.15 -20.23
CA VAL A 256 -3.96 23.30 -19.10
C VAL A 256 -3.71 21.94 -18.44
N TYR A 257 -2.44 21.59 -18.26
CA TYR A 257 -2.02 20.41 -17.51
C TYR A 257 -1.16 20.81 -16.31
N ILE A 258 -1.43 20.23 -15.15
CA ILE A 258 -0.61 20.42 -13.94
C ILE A 258 0.31 19.21 -13.80
N LEU A 259 1.62 19.45 -13.84
CA LEU A 259 2.63 18.40 -13.67
C LEU A 259 3.11 18.40 -12.21
N ASP A 260 2.23 17.98 -11.32
CA ASP A 260 2.48 17.93 -9.88
C ASP A 260 1.73 16.76 -9.23
N ALA A 261 2.23 16.29 -8.10
CA ALA A 261 1.61 15.18 -7.36
C ALA A 261 0.21 15.54 -6.82
N GLU A 262 -0.06 16.84 -6.64
CA GLU A 262 -1.32 17.37 -6.12
C GLU A 262 -2.29 17.80 -7.23
N ALA A 263 -2.00 17.52 -8.50
CA ALA A 263 -2.84 17.96 -9.63
C ALA A 263 -4.32 17.58 -9.49
N ALA A 264 -4.62 16.35 -9.05
CA ALA A 264 -6.00 15.91 -8.80
C ALA A 264 -6.78 16.79 -7.81
N VAL A 265 -6.11 17.50 -6.90
CA VAL A 265 -6.75 18.42 -5.95
C VAL A 265 -7.47 19.57 -6.66
N TYR A 266 -6.96 19.97 -7.82
CA TYR A 266 -7.53 21.05 -8.64
C TYR A 266 -8.42 20.50 -9.76
N MET A 267 -8.13 19.31 -10.28
CA MET A 267 -8.91 18.75 -11.40
C MET A 267 -10.27 18.18 -10.98
N ILE A 268 -10.37 17.62 -9.77
CA ILE A 268 -11.62 17.08 -9.23
C ILE A 268 -12.72 18.16 -9.12
N PRO A 269 -12.50 19.32 -8.47
CA PRO A 269 -13.48 20.41 -8.37
C PRO A 269 -14.16 20.80 -9.69
N ILE A 270 -13.39 20.85 -10.78
CA ILE A 270 -13.86 21.25 -12.10
C ILE A 270 -14.29 20.07 -12.99
N ASN A 271 -14.38 18.85 -12.45
CA ASN A 271 -14.74 17.62 -13.19
C ASN A 271 -13.84 17.33 -14.41
N ASN A 272 -12.55 17.68 -14.31
CA ASN A 272 -11.61 17.42 -15.40
C ASN A 272 -10.80 16.15 -15.14
N TYR A 273 -10.44 15.43 -16.20
CA TYR A 273 -9.64 14.21 -16.15
C TYR A 273 -8.52 14.28 -17.18
N ASN A 274 -7.28 14.37 -16.70
CA ASN A 274 -6.07 14.52 -17.51
C ASN A 274 -5.14 13.29 -17.43
N LYS A 275 -5.65 12.15 -16.95
CA LYS A 275 -4.95 10.85 -16.96
C LYS A 275 -3.62 10.90 -16.21
N ASP A 276 -2.50 10.88 -16.93
CA ASP A 276 -1.14 10.79 -16.37
C ASP A 276 -0.80 12.01 -15.51
N TYR A 277 -1.41 13.15 -15.82
CA TYR A 277 -1.12 14.42 -15.16
C TYR A 277 -1.85 14.57 -13.82
N ASP A 278 -2.99 13.90 -13.60
CA ASP A 278 -3.76 14.03 -12.35
C ASP A 278 -3.03 13.42 -11.14
N MET A 279 -2.14 12.44 -11.37
CA MET A 279 -1.22 11.87 -10.39
C MET A 279 0.18 11.75 -10.99
N PHE A 280 0.79 12.91 -11.25
CA PHE A 280 2.07 13.00 -11.95
C PHE A 280 3.26 12.50 -11.10
N LEU A 281 3.40 11.18 -11.02
CA LEU A 281 4.36 10.46 -10.18
C LEU A 281 5.10 9.38 -10.99
N LYS A 282 6.39 9.15 -10.66
CA LYS A 282 7.15 7.99 -11.17
C LYS A 282 6.40 6.70 -10.83
N GLY A 283 6.27 5.80 -11.81
CA GLY A 283 5.47 4.58 -11.68
C GLY A 283 3.97 4.72 -11.99
N ASN A 284 3.45 5.95 -12.18
CA ASN A 284 2.06 6.19 -12.56
C ASN A 284 1.87 6.66 -14.01
N ILE A 285 2.97 6.83 -14.76
CA ILE A 285 2.97 7.41 -16.12
C ILE A 285 3.17 6.37 -17.24
N GLY A 286 2.92 5.10 -16.93
CA GLY A 286 3.00 3.98 -17.88
C GLY A 286 4.41 3.39 -18.05
N LYS A 287 4.54 2.39 -18.93
CA LYS A 287 5.76 1.61 -19.19
C LYS A 287 6.94 2.43 -19.69
N ASP A 288 6.66 3.52 -20.42
CA ASP A 288 7.67 4.35 -21.07
C ASP A 288 8.22 5.42 -20.11
N GLY A 289 7.67 5.51 -18.89
CA GLY A 289 8.20 6.34 -17.81
C GLY A 289 8.30 7.82 -18.18
N GLU A 290 9.34 8.47 -17.67
CA GLU A 290 9.62 9.90 -17.90
C GLU A 290 9.87 10.19 -19.39
N GLN A 291 10.57 9.29 -20.09
CA GLN A 291 10.87 9.45 -21.52
C GLN A 291 9.61 9.44 -22.37
N GLY A 292 8.64 8.58 -22.07
CA GLY A 292 7.36 8.57 -22.76
C GLY A 292 6.57 9.87 -22.58
N GLN A 293 6.68 10.53 -21.42
CA GLN A 293 6.05 11.84 -21.19
C GLN A 293 6.80 12.97 -21.93
N ILE A 294 8.13 12.94 -21.93
CA ILE A 294 8.95 13.88 -22.71
C ILE A 294 8.60 13.79 -24.21
N GLU A 295 8.47 12.59 -24.77
CA GLU A 295 8.08 12.41 -26.17
C GLU A 295 6.65 12.91 -26.45
N LYS A 296 5.71 12.77 -25.49
CA LYS A 296 4.38 13.38 -25.63
C LYS A 296 4.47 14.91 -25.65
N ILE A 297 5.28 15.50 -24.78
CA ILE A 297 5.46 16.96 -24.69
C ILE A 297 6.15 17.52 -25.93
N LYS A 298 7.13 16.78 -26.51
CA LYS A 298 7.74 17.15 -27.80
C LYS A 298 6.73 17.25 -28.93
N ASN A 299 5.70 16.40 -28.90
CA ASN A 299 4.65 16.32 -29.90
C ASN A 299 3.34 17.00 -29.46
N LYS A 300 3.42 17.92 -28.49
CA LYS A 300 2.27 18.63 -27.95
C LYS A 300 1.62 19.56 -28.96
N ASN A 301 0.37 19.93 -28.72
CA ASN A 301 -0.29 20.99 -29.48
C ASN A 301 0.17 22.39 -29.00
N GLU A 302 0.14 23.39 -29.88
CA GLU A 302 0.54 24.77 -29.56
C GLU A 302 -0.35 25.44 -28.50
N ASN A 303 -1.57 24.93 -28.32
CA ASN A 303 -2.53 25.44 -27.34
C ASN A 303 -2.40 24.79 -25.96
N GLU A 304 -1.43 23.90 -25.74
CA GLU A 304 -1.19 23.26 -24.44
C GLU A 304 -0.30 24.13 -23.54
N LEU A 305 -0.71 24.28 -22.28
CA LEU A 305 0.01 24.96 -21.22
C LEU A 305 0.35 23.95 -20.12
N TYR A 306 1.58 24.04 -19.60
CA TYR A 306 2.02 23.22 -18.47
C TYR A 306 2.26 24.08 -17.23
N MET A 307 1.62 23.71 -16.15
CA MET A 307 1.83 24.28 -14.82
C MET A 307 2.83 23.41 -14.04
N ILE A 308 3.95 24.01 -13.66
CA ILE A 308 5.04 23.35 -12.95
C ILE A 308 5.26 24.05 -11.61
N ARG A 309 5.35 23.28 -10.52
CA ARG A 309 5.59 23.85 -9.19
C ARG A 309 6.88 24.67 -9.19
N LYS A 310 6.83 25.88 -8.63
CA LYS A 310 7.95 26.81 -8.52
C LYS A 310 9.20 26.16 -7.93
N SER A 311 10.37 26.50 -8.47
CA SER A 311 11.64 25.82 -8.20
C SER A 311 12.11 25.91 -6.74
N GLU A 312 11.74 26.98 -6.05
CA GLU A 312 12.03 27.23 -4.64
C GLU A 312 11.12 26.43 -3.69
N LEU A 313 10.05 25.83 -4.20
CA LEU A 313 9.13 25.02 -3.42
C LEU A 313 9.51 23.54 -3.52
N ARG A 314 9.36 22.82 -2.40
CA ARG A 314 9.60 21.38 -2.36
C ARG A 314 8.57 20.64 -3.22
N THR A 315 9.06 19.80 -4.12
CA THR A 315 8.26 18.84 -4.89
C THR A 315 8.12 17.51 -4.16
N ASN A 316 7.20 16.67 -4.62
CA ASN A 316 7.08 15.31 -4.14
C ASN A 316 8.35 14.52 -4.51
N TRP A 317 8.82 13.63 -3.64
CA TRP A 317 10.00 12.79 -3.91
C TRP A 317 9.80 11.81 -5.07
N GLN A 318 8.56 11.55 -5.47
CA GLN A 318 8.18 10.76 -6.65
C GLN A 318 7.93 11.63 -7.90
N THR A 319 8.18 12.94 -7.87
CA THR A 319 8.01 13.78 -9.06
C THR A 319 8.94 13.32 -10.20
N PRO A 320 8.44 13.18 -11.44
CA PRO A 320 9.23 12.96 -12.65
C PRO A 320 10.15 14.13 -13.01
N ILE A 321 11.26 14.30 -12.29
CA ILE A 321 12.18 15.45 -12.42
C ILE A 321 12.72 15.61 -13.84
N ASP A 322 12.95 14.53 -14.59
CA ASP A 322 13.50 14.65 -15.95
C ASP A 322 12.50 15.33 -16.89
N VAL A 323 11.20 15.07 -16.70
CA VAL A 323 10.13 15.73 -17.47
C VAL A 323 10.03 17.21 -17.11
N ILE A 324 10.14 17.52 -15.82
CA ILE A 324 10.10 18.91 -15.31
C ILE A 324 11.28 19.72 -15.86
N ASN A 325 12.48 19.15 -15.82
CA ASN A 325 13.69 19.79 -16.35
C ASN A 325 13.58 20.00 -17.86
N TYR A 326 13.10 19.00 -18.60
CA TYR A 326 12.88 19.12 -20.04
C TYR A 326 11.97 20.32 -20.37
N ILE A 327 10.85 20.49 -19.68
CA ILE A 327 9.95 21.63 -19.93
C ILE A 327 10.66 22.95 -19.63
N ARG A 328 11.35 23.07 -18.49
CA ARG A 328 12.05 24.31 -18.12
C ARG A 328 13.15 24.71 -19.10
N GLU A 329 13.82 23.73 -19.69
CA GLU A 329 14.92 23.94 -20.62
C GLU A 329 14.45 24.19 -22.06
N ASN A 330 13.27 23.69 -22.45
CA ASN A 330 12.85 23.64 -23.86
C ASN A 330 11.55 24.41 -24.16
N LEU A 331 10.76 24.80 -23.16
CA LEU A 331 9.52 25.57 -23.34
C LEU A 331 9.65 26.99 -22.81
N GLU A 332 8.81 27.90 -23.32
CA GLU A 332 8.83 29.31 -22.92
C GLU A 332 8.01 29.51 -21.64
N LYS A 333 8.60 30.13 -20.61
CA LYS A 333 7.85 30.55 -19.43
C LYS A 333 7.00 31.78 -19.78
N VAL A 334 5.69 31.61 -19.79
CA VAL A 334 4.72 32.64 -20.20
C VAL A 334 4.01 33.32 -19.02
N GLY A 335 4.19 32.81 -17.80
CA GLY A 335 3.61 33.43 -16.61
C GLY A 335 3.79 32.62 -15.32
N GLU A 336 3.09 33.05 -14.28
CA GLU A 336 3.00 32.36 -13.00
C GLU A 336 1.60 32.51 -12.41
N ILE A 337 1.17 31.51 -11.64
CA ILE A 337 -0.09 31.56 -10.88
C ILE A 337 0.07 30.77 -9.58
N SER A 338 -0.20 31.41 -8.44
CA SER A 338 -0.04 30.80 -7.11
C SER A 338 1.35 30.17 -6.94
N ILE A 339 1.42 28.86 -6.68
CA ILE A 339 2.64 28.07 -6.50
C ILE A 339 3.23 27.51 -7.80
N TYR A 340 2.68 27.87 -8.96
CA TYR A 340 3.03 27.31 -10.27
C TYR A 340 3.65 28.37 -11.20
N GLU A 341 4.62 27.93 -11.98
CA GLU A 341 5.12 28.58 -13.19
C GLU A 341 4.40 27.98 -14.39
N ILE A 342 4.10 28.80 -15.40
CA ILE A 342 3.34 28.40 -16.59
C ILE A 342 4.28 28.40 -17.80
N TYR A 343 4.31 27.29 -18.52
CA TYR A 343 5.12 27.09 -19.72
C TYR A 343 4.25 26.80 -20.95
N LYS A 344 4.69 27.31 -22.10
CA LYS A 344 4.06 27.10 -23.41
C LYS A 344 5.05 26.52 -24.41
#